data_AF-A0A1S1QY92-F1
#
_entry.id   AF-A0A1S1QY92-F1
#
_cell.length_a   1.000
_cell.length_b   1.000
_cell.length_c   1.000
_cell.angle_alpha   90.00
_cell.angle_beta   90.00
_cell.angle_gamma   90.00
#
_symmetry.space_group_name_H-M   'P 1'
#
loop_
_entity.id
_entity.type
_entity.pdbx_description
1 polymer ?
#
loop_
_entity_poly.entity_id
_entity_poly.type
_entity_poly.pdbx_seq_one_letter_code
_entity_poly.pdbx_strand_id
1 'polypeptide(L)' 'MRSAKSETARKLGLRAHVLSYVLANLAQVVLWASLTPDHFFWPLWSILAWGIGLAFHIRADHAPSKVRSAH' A
#
# COMPACT_ATOMS: atom_id res chain seq x y z
N MET A 1 -8.08 22.80 -20.50
CA MET A 1 -6.97 22.67 -19.52
C MET A 1 -7.18 21.46 -18.61
N ARG A 2 -6.77 20.24 -19.01
CA ARG A 2 -6.82 19.05 -18.13
C ARG A 2 -5.73 18.07 -18.57
N SER A 3 -4.58 18.05 -17.90
CA SER A 3 -3.70 16.85 -17.91
C SER A 3 -2.57 16.85 -16.88
N ALA A 4 -2.15 17.99 -16.30
CA ALA A 4 -1.04 17.99 -15.33
C ALA A 4 -1.37 17.48 -13.91
N LYS A 5 -2.65 17.18 -13.59
CA LYS A 5 -3.08 16.77 -12.24
C LYS A 5 -3.01 15.26 -11.96
N SER A 6 -2.86 14.42 -12.99
CA SER A 6 -3.05 12.98 -12.84
C SER A 6 -1.91 12.31 -12.06
N GLU A 7 -0.67 12.77 -12.24
CA GLU A 7 0.48 12.13 -11.64
C GLU A 7 0.62 12.42 -10.14
N THR A 8 0.36 13.67 -9.72
CA THR A 8 0.35 14.03 -8.30
C THR A 8 -0.78 13.35 -7.54
N ALA A 9 -1.97 13.22 -8.16
CA ALA A 9 -3.10 12.51 -7.56
C ALA A 9 -2.81 11.02 -7.37
N ARG A 10 -2.14 10.37 -8.34
CA ARG A 10 -1.71 8.97 -8.22
C ARG A 10 -0.69 8.77 -7.10
N LYS A 11 0.33 9.62 -7.03
CA LYS A 11 1.34 9.58 -5.95
C LYS A 11 0.73 9.81 -4.57
N LEU A 12 -0.28 10.68 -4.46
CA LEU A 12 -1.00 10.91 -3.21
C LEU A 12 -1.84 9.69 -2.80
N GLY A 13 -2.53 9.05 -3.75
CA GLY A 13 -3.27 7.81 -3.51
C GLY A 13 -2.38 6.67 -3.01
N LEU A 14 -1.21 6.49 -3.61
CA LEU A 14 -0.22 5.50 -3.16
C LEU A 14 0.29 5.82 -1.75
N ARG A 15 0.64 7.08 -1.47
CA ARG A 15 1.08 7.53 -0.14
C ARG A 15 0.01 7.30 0.93
N ALA A 16 -1.23 7.65 0.64
CA ALA A 16 -2.35 7.41 1.55
C ALA A 16 -2.53 5.92 1.82
N HIS A 17 -2.43 5.06 0.79
CA HIS A 17 -2.54 3.62 0.96
C HIS A 17 -1.39 3.05 1.82
N VAL A 18 -0.15 3.49 1.59
CA VAL A 18 1.02 3.10 2.41
C VAL A 18 0.85 3.56 3.86
N LEU A 19 0.40 4.80 4.10
CA LEU A 19 0.16 5.32 5.45
C LEU A 19 -0.92 4.51 6.17
N SER A 20 -2.06 4.26 5.50
CA SER A 20 -3.13 3.43 6.03
C SER A 20 -2.65 2.01 6.34
N TYR A 21 -1.84 1.42 5.46
CA TYR A 21 -1.23 0.11 5.68
C TYR A 21 -0.35 0.09 6.94
N VAL A 22 0.54 1.08 7.09
CA VAL A 22 1.44 1.16 8.25
C VAL A 22 0.64 1.35 9.55
N LEU A 23 -0.31 2.30 9.57
CA LEU A 23 -1.12 2.61 10.75
C LEU A 23 -2.00 1.43 11.18
N ALA A 24 -2.67 0.78 10.23
CA ALA A 24 -3.57 -0.34 10.52
C ALA A 24 -2.81 -1.57 11.06
N ASN A 25 -1.62 -1.85 10.51
CA ASN A 25 -0.80 -2.96 11.00
C ASN A 25 -0.18 -2.63 12.37
N LEU A 26 0.32 -1.41 12.59
CA LEU A 26 0.80 -0.96 13.90
C LEU A 26 -0.28 -1.11 14.97
N ALA A 27 -1.50 -0.65 14.69
CA ALA A 27 -2.63 -0.78 15.62
C ALA A 27 -2.91 -2.25 15.97
N GLN A 28 -2.88 -3.16 14.99
CA GLN A 28 -3.06 -4.60 15.24
C GLN A 28 -1.92 -5.20 16.07
N VAL A 29 -0.67 -4.81 15.83
CA VAL A 29 0.47 -5.28 16.63
C VAL A 29 0.35 -4.81 18.08
N VAL A 30 -0.03 -3.55 18.30
CA VAL A 30 -0.28 -3.01 19.64
C VAL A 30 -1.43 -3.75 20.31
N LEU A 31 -2.53 -4.00 19.60
CA LEU A 31 -3.66 -4.75 20.14
C LEU A 31 -3.29 -6.19 20.49
N TRP A 32 -2.54 -6.87 19.64
CA TRP A 32 -2.06 -8.22 19.92
C TRP A 32 -1.16 -8.24 21.16
N ALA A 33 -0.22 -7.29 21.27
CA ALA A 33 0.68 -7.21 22.42
C ALA A 33 -0.06 -6.89 23.73
N SER A 34 -1.12 -6.08 23.66
CA SER A 34 -1.91 -5.69 24.84
C SER A 34 -2.96 -6.71 25.27
N LEU A 35 -3.59 -7.41 24.32
CA LEU A 35 -4.77 -8.24 24.58
C LEU A 35 -4.50 -9.74 24.49
N THR A 36 -3.56 -10.14 23.62
CA THR A 36 -3.33 -11.56 23.31
C THR A 36 -1.84 -11.89 23.16
N PRO A 37 -0.95 -11.48 24.10
CA PRO A 37 0.49 -11.66 23.95
C PRO A 37 0.92 -13.14 23.91
N ASP A 38 0.15 -14.03 24.55
CA ASP A 38 0.46 -15.46 24.63
C ASP A 38 -0.09 -16.25 23.43
N HIS A 39 -0.86 -15.60 22.56
CA HIS A 39 -1.43 -16.23 21.37
C HIS A 39 -0.51 -16.05 20.17
N PHE A 40 -0.67 -16.96 19.20
CA PHE A 40 -0.05 -16.85 17.88
C PHE A 40 -0.21 -15.43 17.30
N PHE A 41 0.85 -14.92 16.66
CA PHE A 41 0.93 -13.58 16.11
C PHE A 41 0.00 -13.41 14.88
N TRP A 42 -1.29 -13.30 15.15
CA TRP A 42 -2.33 -13.13 14.14
C TRP A 42 -2.20 -11.87 13.28
N PRO A 43 -1.55 -10.75 13.71
CA PRO A 43 -1.29 -9.62 12.82
C PRO A 43 -0.50 -9.99 11.57
N LEU A 44 0.25 -11.11 11.59
CA LEU A 44 0.99 -11.63 10.43
C LEU A 44 0.10 -11.82 9.20
N TRP A 45 -1.10 -12.36 9.39
CA TRP A 45 -2.02 -12.63 8.28
C TRP A 45 -2.48 -11.33 7.60
N SER A 46 -2.78 -10.30 8.40
CA SER A 46 -3.14 -8.98 7.89
C SER A 46 -1.99 -8.31 7.14
N ILE A 47 -0.77 -8.37 7.71
CA ILE A 47 0.45 -7.84 7.07
C ILE A 47 0.66 -8.53 5.71
N LEU A 48 0.56 -9.85 5.65
CA LEU A 48 0.77 -10.61 4.42
C LEU A 48 -0.32 -10.32 3.38
N ALA A 49 -1.60 -10.43 3.76
CA ALA A 49 -2.72 -10.22 2.83
C ALA A 49 -2.73 -8.80 2.24
N TRP A 50 -2.55 -7.78 3.10
CA TRP A 50 -2.57 -6.40 2.66
C TRP A 50 -1.24 -6.01 1.96
N GLY A 51 -0.12 -6.59 2.39
CA GLY A 51 1.19 -6.35 1.79
C GLY A 51 1.26 -6.79 0.33
N ILE A 52 0.58 -7.89 -0.02
CA ILE A 52 0.41 -8.34 -1.40
C ILE A 52 -0.36 -7.29 -2.22
N GLY A 53 -1.48 -6.76 -1.70
CA GLY A 53 -2.26 -5.71 -2.36
C GLY A 53 -1.45 -4.42 -2.60
N LEU A 54 -0.64 -4.02 -1.62
CA LEU A 54 0.28 -2.89 -1.74
C LEU A 54 1.37 -3.13 -2.79
N ALA A 55 1.94 -4.34 -2.86
CA ALA A 55 2.95 -4.69 -3.86
C ALA A 55 2.39 -4.57 -5.30
N PHE A 56 1.13 -4.94 -5.53
CA PHE A 56 0.46 -4.74 -6.82
C PHE A 56 0.27 -3.26 -7.16
N HIS A 57 -0.06 -2.41 -6.17
CA HIS A 57 -0.18 -0.97 -6.39
C HIS A 57 1.15 -0.32 -6.75
N ILE A 58 2.24 -0.69 -6.06
CA ILE A 58 3.59 -0.21 -6.36
C ILE A 58 4.01 -0.64 -7.77
N ARG A 59 3.75 -1.90 -8.16
CA ARG A 59 4.03 -2.41 -9.52
C ARG A 59 3.29 -1.63 -10.60
N ALA A 60 2.04 -1.24 -10.35
CA ALA A 60 1.23 -0.47 -11.30
C ALA A 60 1.69 0.98 -11.46
N ASP A 61 2.34 1.57 -10.45
CA ASP A 61 2.92 2.91 -10.54
C ASP A 61 4.26 2.91 -11.29
N HIS A 62 5.05 1.83 -11.17
CA HIS A 62 6.36 1.71 -11.82
C HIS A 62 6.32 1.23 -13.28
N ALA A 63 5.15 0.93 -13.87
CA ALA A 63 5.09 0.56 -15.28
C ALA A 63 5.55 1.74 -16.15
N PRO A 64 6.71 1.68 -16.84
CA PRO A 64 7.10 2.73 -17.76
C PRO A 64 6.09 2.76 -18.90
N SER A 65 5.49 3.92 -19.14
CA SER A 65 4.71 4.18 -20.34
C SER A 65 5.62 4.03 -21.56
N LYS A 66 5.66 2.83 -22.15
CA LYS A 66 6.16 2.65 -23.52
C LYS A 66 5.15 3.23 -24.49
N VAL A 67 5.11 4.55 -24.59
CA VAL A 67 4.56 5.23 -25.76
C VAL A 67 5.76 5.75 -26.52
N ARG A 68 6.22 4.97 -27.50
CA ARG A 68 7.05 5.49 -28.58
C ARG A 68 6.33 5.17 -29.88
N SER A 69 5.67 6.19 -30.41
CA SER A 69 5.19 6.24 -31.79
C SER A 69 6.31 5.77 -32.72
N ALA A 70 6.03 4.74 -33.51
CA ALA A 70 6.77 4.49 -34.73
C ALA A 70 6.00 5.20 -35.86
N HIS A 71 6.77 6.02 -36.56
CA HIS A 71 6.42 6.97 -37.59
C HIS A 71 6.09 6.28 -38.92
#